data_AF-A0A9D9U572-F1
#
_entry.id   AF-A0A9D9U572-F1
#
_cell.length_a   1.000
_cell.length_b   1.000
_cell.length_c   1.000
_cell.angle_alpha   90.00
_cell.angle_beta   90.00
_cell.angle_gamma   90.00
#
_symmetry.space_group_name_H-M   'P 1'
#
loop_
_entity.id
_entity.type
_entity.pdbx_description
1 polymer ?
#
loop_
_entity_poly.entity_id
_entity_poly.type
_entity_poly.pdbx_seq_one_letter_code
_entity_poly.pdbx_strand_id
1 'polypeptide(L)'
;QIPSENIFTVISSGVKMQAEKDKKTEWIQKLIDSFRLKINEPTREIEVVDVMKEAKLSHLGIVPESRRYSTFLIDIGSGNTKGGFFPYGDTKTFKLFELNWGTKSVANATEKRCEDDHGVPNYNKHLQRVLGGAEETDITYAVNASGAYPLSDNIAVSGGIAWAIATLTHPELIENPIVSVSYDEVKKFAEKAHNNYDALSASFLSGNVNRKAEKDVIIKAVNQVHKVFDQKALMAGSGLLLKIMRQFESSFATKYFYLVKNGQVGWVSAYVDQTISQ
;
A
#
# COMPACT_ATOMS: atom_id res chain seq x y z
N GLN A 1 1.07 32.68 0.94
CA GLN A 1 1.96 31.82 1.74
C GLN A 1 1.09 31.10 2.77
N ILE A 2 1.27 29.80 3.00
CA ILE A 2 0.50 29.06 4.02
C ILE A 2 1.13 29.39 5.40
N PRO A 3 0.35 29.81 6.41
CA PRO A 3 0.86 30.07 7.76
C PRO A 3 1.51 28.83 8.40
N SER A 4 2.55 29.02 9.21
CA SER A 4 3.31 27.90 9.79
C SER A 4 2.46 27.02 10.71
N GLU A 5 1.50 27.62 11.43
CA GLU A 5 0.51 26.91 12.25
C GLU A 5 -0.43 26.01 11.45
N ASN A 6 -0.55 26.23 10.13
CA ASN A 6 -1.36 25.41 9.22
C ASN A 6 -0.51 24.39 8.44
N ILE A 7 0.76 24.21 8.80
CA ILE A 7 1.64 23.21 8.23
C ILE A 7 1.87 22.14 9.29
N PHE A 8 1.45 20.91 9.01
CA PHE A 8 1.63 19.77 9.91
C PHE A 8 2.82 18.92 9.45
N THR A 9 3.62 18.41 10.39
CA THR A 9 4.77 17.55 10.09
C THR A 9 4.76 16.34 11.00
N VAL A 10 4.81 15.16 10.38
CA VAL A 10 4.65 13.87 11.07
C VAL A 10 5.59 12.84 10.45
N ILE A 11 6.05 11.90 11.27
CA ILE A 11 6.85 10.75 10.86
C ILE A 11 5.95 9.51 10.90
N SER A 12 5.78 8.86 9.75
CA SER A 12 5.01 7.61 9.66
C SER A 12 5.62 6.48 10.50
N SER A 13 4.77 5.57 10.97
CA SER A 13 5.15 4.34 11.68
C SER A 13 6.19 3.50 10.93
N GLY A 14 6.16 3.50 9.59
CA GLY A 14 7.09 2.71 8.79
C GLY A 14 8.56 3.14 8.96
N VAL A 15 8.80 4.44 9.16
CA VAL A 15 10.14 4.97 9.48
C VAL A 15 10.59 4.49 10.86
N LYS A 16 9.68 4.55 11.85
CA LYS A 16 9.94 4.07 13.21
C LYS A 16 10.27 2.58 13.23
N MET A 17 9.44 1.76 12.60
CA MET A 17 9.64 0.30 12.55
C MET A 17 10.96 -0.07 11.87
N GLN A 18 11.32 0.60 10.77
CA GLN A 18 12.59 0.34 10.10
C GLN A 18 13.78 0.72 10.99
N ALA A 19 13.69 1.85 11.70
CA ALA A 19 14.71 2.27 12.65
C ALA A 19 14.85 1.30 13.83
N GLU A 20 13.74 0.77 14.36
CA GLU A 20 13.74 -0.25 15.41
C GLU A 20 14.40 -1.55 14.93
N LYS A 21 14.02 -2.03 13.74
CA LYS A 21 14.59 -3.22 13.10
C LYS A 21 16.11 -3.11 12.90
N ASP A 22 16.58 -1.94 12.49
CA ASP A 22 17.99 -1.68 12.25
C ASP A 22 18.76 -1.25 13.51
N LYS A 23 18.10 -1.19 14.68
CA LYS A 23 18.65 -0.70 15.95
C LYS A 23 19.20 0.73 15.86
N LYS A 24 18.50 1.59 15.11
CA LYS A 24 18.83 3.00 14.83
C LYS A 24 17.74 3.98 15.30
N THR A 25 17.04 3.67 16.40
CA THR A 25 15.96 4.54 16.92
C THR A 25 16.42 5.98 17.20
N GLU A 26 17.67 6.17 17.63
CA GLU A 26 18.27 7.50 17.82
C GLU A 26 18.31 8.36 16.53
N TRP A 27 18.29 7.74 15.34
CA TRP A 27 18.31 8.45 14.06
C TRP A 27 17.00 9.18 13.81
N ILE A 28 15.89 8.76 14.42
CA ILE A 28 14.61 9.46 14.32
C ILE A 28 14.74 10.85 14.94
N GLN A 29 15.35 10.94 16.14
CA GLN A 29 15.56 12.23 16.79
C GLN A 29 16.52 13.11 15.97
N LYS A 30 17.62 12.53 15.47
CA LYS A 30 18.56 13.25 14.58
C LYS A 30 17.88 13.80 13.32
N LEU A 31 16.94 13.05 12.74
CA LEU A 31 16.14 13.48 11.60
C LEU A 31 15.23 14.65 11.96
N ILE A 32 14.50 14.55 13.07
CA ILE A 32 13.62 15.62 13.60
C ILE A 32 14.42 16.91 13.82
N ASP A 33 15.55 16.82 14.51
CA ASP A 33 16.38 17.98 14.84
C ASP A 33 16.98 18.60 13.56
N SER A 34 17.46 17.77 12.65
CA SER A 34 17.98 18.24 11.35
C SER A 34 16.89 18.93 10.51
N PHE A 35 15.66 18.41 10.53
CA PHE A 35 14.54 19.02 9.83
C PHE A 35 14.20 20.40 10.42
N ARG A 36 14.03 20.49 11.74
CA ARG A 36 13.77 21.76 12.47
C ARG A 36 14.81 22.83 12.16
N LEU A 37 16.09 22.45 12.16
CA LEU A 37 17.20 23.33 11.80
C LEU A 37 17.08 23.83 10.35
N LYS A 38 16.76 22.92 9.40
CA LYS A 38 16.64 23.28 7.98
C LYS A 38 15.49 24.23 7.66
N ILE A 39 14.38 24.14 8.40
CA ILE A 39 13.22 25.01 8.19
C ILE A 39 13.22 26.25 9.09
N ASN A 40 14.24 26.40 9.96
CA ASN A 40 14.35 27.48 10.94
C ASN A 40 13.17 27.55 11.93
N GLU A 41 12.68 26.39 12.38
CA GLU A 41 11.59 26.28 13.35
C GLU A 41 11.98 25.31 14.48
N PRO A 42 12.80 25.75 15.46
CA PRO A 42 13.38 24.88 16.49
C PRO A 42 12.33 24.26 17.43
N THR A 43 11.16 24.89 17.56
CA THR A 43 10.07 24.45 18.45
C THR A 43 8.97 23.67 17.73
N ARG A 44 9.07 23.45 16.41
CA ARG A 44 8.04 22.73 15.66
C ARG A 44 7.83 21.33 16.25
N GLU A 45 6.60 21.01 16.61
CA GLU A 45 6.24 19.67 17.05
C GLU A 45 6.22 18.71 15.84
N ILE A 46 6.85 17.55 16.00
CA ILE A 46 6.89 16.50 14.98
C ILE A 46 6.52 15.20 15.66
N GLU A 47 5.30 14.74 15.42
CA GLU A 47 4.81 13.50 15.99
C GLU A 47 5.39 12.29 15.23
N VAL A 48 5.87 11.29 15.95
CA VAL A 48 6.15 9.96 15.39
C VAL A 48 4.91 9.10 15.59
N VAL A 49 4.11 8.98 14.53
CA VAL A 49 2.84 8.27 14.57
C VAL A 49 3.09 6.77 14.73
N ASP A 50 2.45 6.15 15.72
CA ASP A 50 2.51 4.69 15.86
C ASP A 50 1.64 3.96 14.81
N VAL A 51 1.87 2.66 14.66
CA VAL A 51 1.20 1.86 13.63
C VAL A 51 -0.32 1.78 13.82
N MET A 52 -0.80 1.77 15.07
CA MET A 52 -2.23 1.73 15.40
C MET A 52 -2.92 3.03 14.99
N LYS A 53 -2.33 4.17 15.36
CA LYS A 53 -2.83 5.51 15.00
C LYS A 53 -2.78 5.70 13.50
N GLU A 54 -1.68 5.35 12.83
CA GLU A 54 -1.58 5.50 11.38
C GLU A 54 -2.61 4.63 10.65
N ALA A 55 -2.74 3.35 11.01
CA ALA A 55 -3.72 2.46 10.39
C ALA A 55 -5.18 2.93 10.60
N LYS A 56 -5.49 3.43 11.80
CA LYS A 56 -6.79 4.02 12.11
C LYS A 56 -7.05 5.28 11.29
N LEU A 57 -6.07 6.19 11.20
CA LEU A 57 -6.16 7.40 10.40
C LEU A 57 -6.31 7.09 8.91
N SER A 58 -5.57 6.11 8.39
CA SER A 58 -5.74 5.62 7.01
C SER A 58 -7.17 5.16 6.78
N HIS A 59 -7.75 4.38 7.70
CA HIS A 59 -9.13 3.92 7.59
C HIS A 59 -10.11 5.09 7.54
N LEU A 60 -9.99 6.03 8.48
CA LEU A 60 -10.86 7.21 8.57
C LEU A 60 -10.76 8.13 7.35
N GLY A 61 -9.57 8.28 6.76
CA GLY A 61 -9.35 9.16 5.61
C GLY A 61 -9.61 8.52 4.24
N ILE A 62 -9.64 7.19 4.16
CA ILE A 62 -9.84 6.46 2.90
C ILE A 62 -11.26 5.92 2.77
N VAL A 63 -11.79 5.33 3.84
CA VAL A 63 -13.07 4.61 3.80
C VAL A 63 -14.20 5.61 4.04
N PRO A 64 -15.18 5.72 3.12
CA PRO A 64 -16.35 6.56 3.33
C PRO A 64 -17.09 6.19 4.62
N GLU A 65 -17.64 7.19 5.30
CA GLU A 65 -18.33 6.99 6.58
C GLU A 65 -19.43 5.92 6.52
N SER A 66 -20.21 5.90 5.44
CA SER A 66 -21.29 4.92 5.21
C SER A 66 -20.82 3.46 5.09
N ARG A 67 -19.52 3.22 4.87
CA ARG A 67 -18.93 1.88 4.73
C ARG A 67 -17.89 1.56 5.80
N ARG A 68 -17.71 2.46 6.79
CA ARG A 68 -16.63 2.37 7.77
C ARG A 68 -16.65 1.07 8.59
N TYR A 69 -17.84 0.58 8.89
CA TYR A 69 -18.04 -0.60 9.75
C TYR A 69 -18.20 -1.91 8.98
N SER A 70 -18.16 -1.86 7.64
CA SER A 70 -18.27 -3.02 6.74
C SER A 70 -17.05 -3.20 5.83
N THR A 71 -15.97 -2.44 6.10
CA THR A 71 -14.77 -2.40 5.27
C THR A 71 -13.53 -2.65 6.10
N PHE A 72 -12.73 -3.61 5.64
CA PHE A 72 -11.38 -3.83 6.12
C PHE A 72 -10.40 -3.10 5.20
N LEU A 73 -9.57 -2.22 5.76
CA LEU A 73 -8.55 -1.51 5.00
C LEU A 73 -7.21 -2.24 5.11
N ILE A 74 -6.49 -2.35 4.00
CA ILE A 74 -5.12 -2.86 3.91
C ILE A 74 -4.27 -1.85 3.14
N ASP A 75 -3.31 -1.23 3.81
CA ASP A 75 -2.34 -0.35 3.18
C ASP A 75 -0.99 -1.06 3.00
N ILE A 76 -0.65 -1.39 1.75
CA ILE A 76 0.63 -2.04 1.42
C ILE A 76 1.66 -0.96 1.13
N GLY A 77 2.46 -0.65 2.15
CA GLY A 77 3.60 0.25 2.05
C GLY A 77 4.83 -0.42 1.44
N SER A 78 5.94 0.31 1.42
CA SER A 78 7.22 -0.23 0.92
C SER A 78 7.89 -1.17 1.91
N GLY A 79 7.79 -0.88 3.21
CA GLY A 79 8.46 -1.64 4.29
C GLY A 79 7.53 -2.64 4.98
N ASN A 80 6.31 -2.21 5.28
CA ASN A 80 5.30 -2.95 6.01
C ASN A 80 3.93 -2.86 5.31
N THR A 81 3.00 -3.70 5.74
CA THR A 81 1.58 -3.61 5.39
C THR A 81 0.83 -3.39 6.69
N LYS A 82 -0.08 -2.43 6.70
CA LYS A 82 -0.83 -2.06 7.91
C LYS A 82 -2.28 -1.77 7.56
N GLY A 83 -3.17 -1.78 8.54
CA GLY A 83 -4.57 -1.52 8.28
C GLY A 83 -5.45 -2.02 9.41
N GLY A 84 -6.68 -2.40 9.09
CA GLY A 84 -7.62 -2.88 10.09
C GLY A 84 -9.05 -2.46 9.81
N PHE A 85 -9.86 -2.51 10.86
CA PHE A 85 -11.29 -2.22 10.79
C PHE A 85 -11.88 -1.88 12.17
N PHE A 86 -13.13 -1.41 12.15
CA PHE A 86 -13.90 -1.06 13.34
C PHE A 86 -14.97 -2.13 13.62
N PRO A 87 -14.78 -3.02 14.63
CA PRO A 87 -15.62 -4.20 14.82
C PRO A 87 -16.99 -3.93 15.46
N TYR A 88 -17.17 -2.80 16.14
CA TYR A 88 -18.33 -2.56 17.03
C TYR A 88 -19.24 -1.42 16.57
N GLY A 89 -19.10 -0.96 15.33
CA GLY A 89 -19.91 0.15 14.82
C GLY A 89 -19.52 1.52 15.39
N ASP A 90 -18.32 1.65 15.97
CA ASP A 90 -17.79 2.90 16.52
C ASP A 90 -16.39 3.21 16.01
N THR A 91 -15.94 4.45 16.13
CA THR A 91 -14.58 4.89 15.74
C THR A 91 -13.57 4.86 16.88
N LYS A 92 -13.94 4.36 18.06
CA LYS A 92 -13.09 4.30 19.25
C LYS A 92 -12.26 3.03 19.25
N THR A 93 -12.88 1.88 18.98
CA THR A 93 -12.22 0.58 18.97
C THR A 93 -11.79 0.19 17.57
N PHE A 94 -10.47 0.23 17.33
CA PHE A 94 -9.88 -0.20 16.07
C PHE A 94 -9.15 -1.52 16.27
N LYS A 95 -9.40 -2.51 15.40
CA LYS A 95 -8.61 -3.74 15.35
C LYS A 95 -7.54 -3.60 14.28
N LEU A 96 -6.28 -3.54 14.73
CA LEU A 96 -5.11 -3.43 13.88
C LEU A 96 -4.84 -4.73 13.11
N PHE A 97 -4.46 -4.56 11.85
CA PHE A 97 -3.80 -5.56 11.02
C PHE A 97 -2.43 -5.04 10.62
N GLU A 98 -1.40 -5.86 10.81
CA GLU A 98 -0.01 -5.46 10.56
C GLU A 98 0.81 -6.66 10.09
N LEU A 99 1.68 -6.40 9.09
CA LEU A 99 2.68 -7.32 8.58
C LEU A 99 4.00 -6.57 8.42
N ASN A 100 5.11 -7.25 8.73
CA ASN A 100 6.47 -6.76 8.48
C ASN A 100 6.92 -6.87 7.00
N TRP A 101 5.97 -6.90 6.07
CA TRP A 101 6.17 -7.06 4.64
C TRP A 101 5.47 -5.97 3.85
N GLY A 102 6.17 -5.41 2.88
CA GLY A 102 5.74 -4.41 1.93
C GLY A 102 6.46 -4.61 0.60
N THR A 103 6.18 -3.78 -0.39
CA THR A 103 6.67 -3.99 -1.76
C THR A 103 8.19 -4.06 -1.85
N LYS A 104 8.90 -3.10 -1.25
CA LYS A 104 10.37 -3.07 -1.24
C LYS A 104 10.98 -4.10 -0.30
N SER A 105 10.37 -4.40 0.84
CA SER A 105 10.94 -5.42 1.74
C SER A 105 10.86 -6.82 1.12
N VAL A 106 9.80 -7.15 0.39
CA VAL A 106 9.72 -8.39 -0.42
C VAL A 106 10.75 -8.37 -1.55
N ALA A 107 10.85 -7.27 -2.30
CA ALA A 107 11.81 -7.15 -3.39
C ALA A 107 13.25 -7.33 -2.90
N ASN A 108 13.65 -6.59 -1.85
CA ASN A 108 14.97 -6.66 -1.26
C ASN A 108 15.28 -8.05 -0.68
N ALA A 109 14.31 -8.71 -0.04
CA ALA A 109 14.48 -10.06 0.47
C ALA A 109 14.68 -11.08 -0.66
N THR A 110 14.04 -10.84 -1.82
CA THR A 110 14.21 -11.65 -3.02
C THR A 110 15.58 -11.43 -3.65
N GLU A 111 15.99 -10.17 -3.83
CA GLU A 111 17.29 -9.81 -4.42
C GLU A 111 18.45 -10.39 -3.63
N LYS A 112 18.40 -10.33 -2.29
CA LYS A 112 19.41 -10.94 -1.42
C LYS A 112 19.59 -12.45 -1.63
N ARG A 113 18.57 -13.14 -2.15
CA ARG A 113 18.61 -14.58 -2.44
C ARG A 113 19.00 -14.89 -3.89
N CYS A 114 19.07 -13.89 -4.76
CA CYS A 114 19.42 -14.09 -6.18
C CYS A 114 20.93 -14.28 -6.39
N GLU A 115 21.75 -14.02 -5.36
CA GLU A 115 23.22 -14.06 -5.45
C GLU A 115 23.67 -13.23 -6.65
N ASP A 116 24.42 -13.81 -7.61
CA ASP A 116 24.93 -13.09 -8.78
C ASP A 116 23.95 -13.07 -9.98
N ASP A 117 22.93 -13.95 -10.01
CA ASP A 117 21.96 -14.02 -11.11
C ASP A 117 20.68 -13.24 -10.78
N HIS A 118 20.64 -11.98 -11.20
CA HIS A 118 19.48 -11.11 -11.06
C HIS A 118 18.52 -11.17 -12.25
N GLY A 119 18.60 -12.18 -13.12
CA GLY A 119 17.66 -12.39 -14.22
C GLY A 119 16.23 -12.61 -13.73
N VAL A 120 15.23 -12.22 -14.54
CA VAL A 120 13.80 -12.37 -14.20
C VAL A 120 13.41 -13.82 -13.84
N PRO A 121 13.91 -14.88 -14.53
CA PRO A 121 13.59 -16.26 -14.15
C PRO A 121 14.09 -16.63 -12.74
N ASN A 122 15.35 -16.31 -12.41
CA ASN A 122 15.89 -16.60 -11.08
C ASN A 122 15.20 -15.76 -10.00
N TYR A 123 14.97 -14.48 -10.28
CA TYR A 123 14.21 -13.60 -9.41
C TYR A 123 12.83 -14.19 -9.08
N ASN A 124 12.07 -14.65 -10.08
CA ASN A 124 10.74 -15.23 -9.85
C ASN A 124 10.82 -16.47 -8.94
N LYS A 125 11.77 -17.38 -9.18
CA LYS A 125 11.99 -18.57 -8.34
C LYS A 125 12.21 -18.20 -6.87
N HIS A 126 13.06 -17.19 -6.61
CA HIS A 126 13.33 -16.74 -5.25
C HIS A 126 12.16 -15.93 -4.66
N LEU A 127 11.44 -15.16 -5.48
CA LEU A 127 10.26 -14.42 -5.08
C LEU A 127 9.19 -15.36 -4.53
N GLN A 128 8.90 -16.47 -5.22
CA GLN A 128 7.90 -17.45 -4.76
C GLN A 128 8.28 -18.04 -3.38
N ARG A 129 9.58 -18.24 -3.12
CA ARG A 129 10.06 -18.72 -1.81
C ARG A 129 9.90 -17.66 -0.71
N VAL A 130 10.18 -16.39 -1.01
CA VAL A 130 10.00 -15.29 -0.06
C VAL A 130 8.52 -15.10 0.26
N LEU A 131 7.66 -15.09 -0.75
CA LEU A 131 6.21 -14.96 -0.59
C LEU A 131 5.60 -16.16 0.14
N GLY A 132 6.07 -17.38 -0.15
CA GLY A 132 5.65 -18.58 0.57
C GLY A 132 6.02 -18.52 2.05
N GLY A 133 7.26 -18.13 2.36
CA GLY A 133 7.68 -17.92 3.75
C GLY A 133 6.83 -16.86 4.46
N ALA A 134 6.60 -15.70 3.84
CA ALA A 134 5.75 -14.65 4.41
C ALA A 134 4.30 -15.11 4.64
N GLU A 135 3.75 -15.93 3.73
CA GLU A 135 2.40 -16.50 3.87
C GLU A 135 2.29 -17.43 5.08
N GLU A 136 3.28 -18.31 5.26
CA GLU A 136 3.34 -19.30 6.34
C GLU A 136 3.61 -18.65 7.71
N THR A 137 4.50 -17.66 7.78
CA THR A 137 4.92 -17.08 9.07
C THR A 137 4.04 -15.95 9.55
N ASP A 138 3.60 -15.06 8.65
CA ASP A 138 3.03 -13.78 9.04
C ASP A 138 1.60 -13.57 8.53
N ILE A 139 1.37 -13.76 7.22
CA ILE A 139 0.11 -13.37 6.59
C ILE A 139 -1.07 -14.20 7.13
N THR A 140 -0.95 -15.53 7.13
CA THR A 140 -2.03 -16.41 7.59
C THR A 140 -2.40 -16.12 9.05
N TYR A 141 -1.40 -15.96 9.91
CA TYR A 141 -1.61 -15.63 11.31
C TYR A 141 -2.29 -14.26 11.48
N ALA A 142 -1.77 -13.21 10.83
CA ALA A 142 -2.28 -11.85 10.98
C ALA A 142 -3.73 -11.71 10.52
N VAL A 143 -4.11 -12.35 9.40
CA VAL A 143 -5.50 -12.29 8.92
C VAL A 143 -6.42 -13.04 9.88
N ASN A 144 -6.03 -14.23 10.36
CA ASN A 144 -6.81 -15.00 11.33
C ASN A 144 -6.96 -14.28 12.68
N ALA A 145 -5.87 -13.71 13.19
CA ALA A 145 -5.86 -12.96 14.45
C ALA A 145 -6.69 -11.67 14.38
N SER A 146 -6.84 -11.06 13.19
CA SER A 146 -7.65 -9.84 13.03
C SER A 146 -9.12 -10.05 13.41
N GLY A 147 -9.66 -11.26 13.22
CA GLY A 147 -11.09 -11.54 13.41
C GLY A 147 -12.01 -10.74 12.49
N ALA A 148 -11.50 -10.23 11.36
CA ALA A 148 -12.22 -9.36 10.44
C ALA A 148 -13.26 -10.07 9.57
N TYR A 149 -13.09 -11.37 9.38
CA TYR A 149 -13.81 -12.14 8.37
C TYR A 149 -15.35 -12.06 8.46
N PRO A 150 -16.01 -12.18 9.63
CA PRO A 150 -17.47 -12.12 9.70
C PRO A 150 -18.02 -10.68 9.63
N LEU A 151 -17.16 -9.66 9.69
CA LEU A 151 -17.58 -8.27 9.89
C LEU A 151 -17.34 -7.37 8.67
N SER A 152 -16.52 -7.80 7.71
CA SER A 152 -16.17 -6.99 6.55
C SER A 152 -16.42 -7.73 5.24
N ASP A 153 -17.39 -7.24 4.46
CA ASP A 153 -17.66 -7.74 3.11
C ASP A 153 -16.77 -7.07 2.06
N ASN A 154 -16.24 -5.89 2.40
CA ASN A 154 -15.40 -5.08 1.53
C ASN A 154 -13.95 -5.10 2.02
N ILE A 155 -13.02 -5.42 1.14
CA ILE A 155 -11.58 -5.32 1.38
C ILE A 155 -11.05 -4.18 0.51
N ALA A 156 -10.75 -3.05 1.15
CA ALA A 156 -10.13 -1.92 0.47
C ALA A 156 -8.61 -2.05 0.61
N VAL A 157 -7.88 -1.98 -0.50
CA VAL A 157 -6.42 -2.05 -0.55
C VAL A 157 -5.89 -0.71 -1.04
N SER A 158 -4.99 -0.11 -0.27
CA SER A 158 -4.27 1.11 -0.62
C SER A 158 -2.75 0.88 -0.70
N GLY A 159 -2.03 1.97 -0.99
CA GLY A 159 -0.58 1.97 -1.14
C GLY A 159 -0.15 2.00 -2.61
N GLY A 160 1.16 2.14 -2.83
CA GLY A 160 1.70 2.36 -4.18
C GLY A 160 1.40 1.20 -5.14
N ILE A 161 1.37 -0.03 -4.65
CA ILE A 161 1.05 -1.20 -5.50
C ILE A 161 -0.43 -1.26 -5.88
N ALA A 162 -1.35 -0.88 -4.99
CA ALA A 162 -2.76 -0.81 -5.31
C ALA A 162 -3.01 0.21 -6.43
N TRP A 163 -2.38 1.38 -6.35
CA TRP A 163 -2.39 2.38 -7.41
C TRP A 163 -1.80 1.85 -8.73
N ALA A 164 -0.64 1.20 -8.67
CA ALA A 164 0.03 0.65 -9.84
C ALA A 164 -0.84 -0.39 -10.56
N ILE A 165 -1.37 -1.37 -9.83
CA ILE A 165 -2.22 -2.43 -10.41
C ILE A 165 -3.48 -1.81 -11.00
N ALA A 166 -4.20 -0.95 -10.25
CA ALA A 166 -5.42 -0.31 -10.75
C ALA A 166 -5.18 0.51 -12.03
N THR A 167 -4.06 1.20 -12.12
CA THR A 167 -3.69 2.01 -13.30
C THR A 167 -3.33 1.13 -14.50
N LEU A 168 -2.65 0.01 -14.28
CA LEU A 168 -2.17 -0.86 -15.35
C LEU A 168 -3.20 -1.90 -15.81
N THR A 169 -4.17 -2.27 -14.97
CA THR A 169 -5.25 -3.20 -15.34
C THR A 169 -6.49 -2.50 -15.85
N HIS A 170 -6.77 -1.28 -15.38
CA HIS A 170 -7.93 -0.49 -15.77
C HIS A 170 -7.54 0.95 -16.18
N PRO A 171 -6.73 1.13 -17.23
CA PRO A 171 -6.32 2.46 -17.70
C PRO A 171 -7.52 3.33 -18.13
N GLU A 172 -8.64 2.73 -18.54
CA GLU A 172 -9.90 3.42 -18.85
C GLU A 172 -10.56 4.05 -17.61
N LEU A 173 -10.24 3.56 -16.40
CA LEU A 173 -10.74 4.05 -15.13
C LEU A 173 -9.76 5.02 -14.48
N ILE A 174 -8.88 5.69 -15.24
CA ILE A 174 -7.76 6.46 -14.66
C ILE A 174 -8.20 7.52 -13.65
N GLU A 175 -9.29 8.23 -13.95
CA GLU A 175 -9.89 9.27 -13.10
C GLU A 175 -10.69 8.69 -11.92
N ASN A 176 -10.99 7.38 -11.92
CA ASN A 176 -11.70 6.74 -10.83
C ASN A 176 -10.71 6.48 -9.68
N PRO A 177 -10.95 7.04 -8.47
CA PRO A 177 -10.05 6.89 -7.34
C PRO A 177 -10.10 5.49 -6.71
N ILE A 178 -11.17 4.75 -6.98
CA ILE A 178 -11.44 3.40 -6.46
C ILE A 178 -11.78 2.50 -7.65
N VAL A 179 -11.11 1.35 -7.73
CA VAL A 179 -11.30 0.38 -8.80
C VAL A 179 -11.62 -0.98 -8.16
N SER A 180 -12.76 -1.57 -8.51
CA SER A 180 -13.11 -2.93 -8.08
C SER A 180 -12.27 -3.94 -8.86
N VAL A 181 -11.77 -4.97 -8.19
CA VAL A 181 -11.00 -6.05 -8.81
C VAL A 181 -11.38 -7.41 -8.23
N SER A 182 -11.21 -8.46 -9.01
CA SER A 182 -11.25 -9.85 -8.55
C SER A 182 -9.83 -10.37 -8.26
N TYR A 183 -9.75 -11.48 -7.50
CA TYR A 183 -8.49 -12.20 -7.30
C TYR A 183 -7.87 -12.62 -8.64
N ASP A 184 -8.68 -13.16 -9.55
CA ASP A 184 -8.22 -13.62 -10.86
C ASP A 184 -7.66 -12.49 -11.74
N GLU A 185 -8.21 -11.28 -11.67
CA GLU A 185 -7.66 -10.12 -12.38
C GLU A 185 -6.28 -9.75 -11.86
N VAL A 186 -6.10 -9.69 -10.53
CA VAL A 186 -4.80 -9.42 -9.92
C VAL A 186 -3.80 -10.55 -10.20
N LYS A 187 -4.28 -11.79 -10.26
CA LYS A 187 -3.46 -12.97 -10.59
C LYS A 187 -2.96 -12.88 -12.04
N LYS A 188 -3.83 -12.59 -12.99
CA LYS A 188 -3.47 -12.37 -14.40
C LYS A 188 -2.50 -11.21 -14.55
N PHE A 189 -2.65 -10.14 -13.76
CA PHE A 189 -1.69 -9.05 -13.72
C PHE A 189 -0.31 -9.53 -13.26
N ALA A 190 -0.21 -10.28 -12.16
CA ALA A 190 1.06 -10.79 -11.66
C ALA A 190 1.73 -11.75 -12.65
N GLU A 191 0.96 -12.61 -13.30
CA GLU A 191 1.43 -13.49 -14.38
C GLU A 191 1.96 -12.69 -15.58
N LYS A 192 1.26 -11.61 -15.96
CA LYS A 192 1.70 -10.71 -17.05
C LYS A 192 2.97 -9.96 -16.67
N ALA A 193 3.10 -9.46 -15.43
CA ALA A 193 4.31 -8.82 -14.94
C ALA A 193 5.54 -9.75 -15.04
N HIS A 194 5.35 -11.06 -14.86
CA HIS A 194 6.40 -12.05 -15.04
C HIS A 194 6.65 -12.41 -16.51
N ASN A 195 5.62 -12.79 -17.26
CA ASN A 195 5.73 -13.49 -18.54
C ASN A 195 5.63 -12.56 -19.78
N ASN A 196 5.05 -11.37 -19.63
CA ASN A 196 4.80 -10.44 -20.74
C ASN A 196 4.75 -8.99 -20.23
N TYR A 197 5.90 -8.51 -19.74
CA TYR A 197 6.00 -7.18 -19.14
C TYR A 197 5.69 -6.05 -20.13
N ASP A 198 6.05 -6.21 -21.40
CA ASP A 198 5.80 -5.22 -22.45
C ASP A 198 4.31 -4.93 -22.66
N ALA A 199 3.43 -5.89 -22.34
CA ALA A 199 1.98 -5.68 -22.34
C ALA A 199 1.48 -4.75 -21.23
N LEU A 200 2.36 -4.30 -20.33
CA LEU A 200 2.09 -3.27 -19.32
C LEU A 200 2.68 -1.90 -19.73
N SER A 201 3.30 -1.78 -20.90
CA SER A 201 3.88 -0.52 -21.38
C SER A 201 2.80 0.50 -21.77
N ALA A 202 3.16 1.78 -21.74
CA ALA A 202 2.27 2.86 -22.16
C ALA A 202 1.87 2.74 -23.63
N SER A 203 2.78 2.29 -24.51
CA SER A 203 2.49 2.09 -25.93
C SER A 203 1.47 0.98 -26.14
N PHE A 204 1.60 -0.14 -25.43
CA PHE A 204 0.65 -1.26 -25.51
C PHE A 204 -0.72 -0.86 -24.96
N LEU A 205 -0.77 -0.35 -23.72
CA LEU A 205 -2.02 -0.03 -23.02
C LEU A 205 -2.80 1.12 -23.68
N SER A 206 -2.12 2.04 -24.35
CA SER A 206 -2.76 3.15 -25.07
C SER A 206 -3.02 2.86 -26.56
N GLY A 207 -2.66 1.66 -27.03
CA GLY A 207 -2.67 1.30 -28.45
C GLY A 207 -4.05 1.39 -29.11
N ASN A 208 -5.11 1.04 -28.38
CA ASN A 208 -6.48 1.02 -28.87
C ASN A 208 -7.30 2.27 -28.48
N VAL A 209 -6.66 3.28 -27.90
CA VAL A 209 -7.34 4.51 -27.45
C VAL A 209 -7.37 5.52 -28.59
N ASN A 210 -8.58 5.74 -29.12
CA ASN A 210 -8.80 6.61 -30.28
C ASN A 210 -8.76 8.11 -29.95
N ARG A 211 -9.20 8.49 -28.74
CA ARG A 211 -9.25 9.90 -28.33
C ARG A 211 -7.88 10.34 -27.83
N LYS A 212 -7.26 11.31 -28.52
CA LYS A 212 -5.91 11.81 -28.17
C LYS A 212 -5.79 12.25 -26.71
N ALA A 213 -6.75 13.02 -26.19
CA ALA A 213 -6.71 13.50 -24.81
C ALA A 213 -6.70 12.35 -23.78
N GLU A 214 -7.53 11.32 -23.99
CA GLU A 214 -7.57 10.12 -23.15
C GLU A 214 -6.27 9.31 -23.26
N LYS A 215 -5.75 9.18 -24.49
CA LYS A 215 -4.49 8.52 -24.77
C LYS A 215 -3.32 9.17 -24.01
N ASP A 216 -3.24 10.50 -24.04
CA ASP A 216 -2.18 11.28 -23.38
C ASP A 216 -2.24 11.13 -21.85
N VAL A 217 -3.44 11.08 -21.26
CA VAL A 217 -3.64 10.85 -19.82
C VAL A 217 -3.17 9.43 -19.43
N ILE A 218 -3.58 8.41 -20.19
CA ILE A 218 -3.17 7.02 -19.95
C ILE A 218 -1.65 6.88 -20.06
N ILE A 219 -1.04 7.41 -21.13
CA ILE A 219 0.42 7.36 -21.32
C ILE A 219 1.14 7.99 -20.13
N LYS A 220 0.70 9.18 -19.69
CA LYS A 220 1.31 9.88 -18.56
C LYS A 220 1.20 9.06 -17.27
N ALA A 221 0.03 8.50 -16.98
CA ALA A 221 -0.19 7.72 -15.77
C ALA A 221 0.60 6.41 -15.75
N VAL A 222 0.59 5.65 -16.85
CA VAL A 222 1.36 4.41 -16.98
C VAL A 222 2.86 4.68 -16.84
N ASN A 223 3.36 5.74 -17.48
CA ASN A 223 4.76 6.14 -17.32
C ASN A 223 5.09 6.56 -15.89
N GLN A 224 4.15 7.17 -15.17
CA GLN A 224 4.36 7.52 -13.76
C GLN A 224 4.47 6.27 -12.89
N VAL A 225 3.69 5.22 -13.16
CA VAL A 225 3.82 3.92 -12.48
C VAL A 225 5.22 3.34 -12.72
N HIS A 226 5.66 3.27 -13.98
CA HIS A 226 6.96 2.69 -14.36
C HIS A 226 8.18 3.47 -13.85
N LYS A 227 8.02 4.75 -13.44
CA LYS A 227 9.07 5.50 -12.72
C LYS A 227 9.26 5.02 -11.28
N VAL A 228 8.23 4.43 -10.68
CA VAL A 228 8.22 4.01 -9.27
C VAL A 228 8.42 2.50 -9.16
N PHE A 229 7.84 1.75 -10.08
CA PHE A 229 7.88 0.29 -10.10
C PHE A 229 8.46 -0.21 -11.41
N ASP A 230 9.59 -0.90 -11.33
CA ASP A 230 10.08 -1.74 -12.42
C ASP A 230 9.36 -3.10 -12.41
N GLN A 231 9.74 -3.98 -13.35
CA GLN A 231 9.16 -5.31 -13.48
C GLN A 231 9.23 -6.12 -12.18
N LYS A 232 10.39 -6.11 -11.51
CA LYS A 232 10.61 -6.89 -10.28
C LYS A 232 9.79 -6.34 -9.11
N ALA A 233 9.71 -5.02 -8.99
CA ALA A 233 8.90 -4.35 -7.98
C ALA A 233 7.40 -4.61 -8.19
N LEU A 234 6.93 -4.64 -9.44
CA LEU A 234 5.55 -5.04 -9.77
C LEU A 234 5.29 -6.52 -9.44
N MET A 235 6.22 -7.42 -9.76
CA MET A 235 6.13 -8.84 -9.39
C MET A 235 6.07 -9.01 -7.86
N ALA A 236 6.97 -8.36 -7.12
CA ALA A 236 7.03 -8.44 -5.66
C ALA A 236 5.76 -7.91 -5.00
N GLY A 237 5.32 -6.71 -5.40
CA GLY A 237 4.13 -6.09 -4.83
C GLY A 237 2.85 -6.85 -5.15
N SER A 238 2.65 -7.24 -6.42
CA SER A 238 1.45 -8.00 -6.82
C SER A 238 1.42 -9.39 -6.20
N GLY A 239 2.58 -10.05 -6.07
CA GLY A 239 2.69 -11.31 -5.36
C GLY A 239 2.30 -11.21 -3.88
N LEU A 240 2.77 -10.17 -3.17
CA LEU A 240 2.37 -9.93 -1.78
C LEU A 240 0.86 -9.69 -1.65
N LEU A 241 0.31 -8.84 -2.52
CA LEU A 241 -1.13 -8.59 -2.55
C LEU A 241 -1.92 -9.88 -2.78
N LEU A 242 -1.51 -10.74 -3.72
CA LEU A 242 -2.17 -12.01 -3.98
C LEU A 242 -2.15 -12.95 -2.78
N LYS A 243 -1.04 -13.02 -2.05
CA LYS A 243 -0.98 -13.82 -0.82
C LYS A 243 -1.98 -13.32 0.21
N ILE A 244 -2.11 -12.01 0.38
CA ILE A 244 -3.09 -11.40 1.28
C ILE A 244 -4.52 -11.68 0.82
N MET A 245 -4.85 -11.36 -0.45
CA MET A 245 -6.19 -11.56 -1.01
C MET A 245 -6.65 -13.02 -0.89
N ARG A 246 -5.75 -13.98 -1.14
CA ARG A 246 -6.06 -15.41 -1.06
C ARG A 246 -6.58 -15.82 0.31
N GLN A 247 -6.04 -15.26 1.39
CA GLN A 247 -6.50 -15.58 2.76
C GLN A 247 -7.93 -15.06 3.01
N PHE A 248 -8.28 -13.91 2.43
CA PHE A 248 -9.64 -13.37 2.46
C PHE A 248 -10.63 -14.17 1.61
N GLU A 249 -10.21 -14.62 0.43
CA GLU A 249 -11.05 -15.38 -0.50
C GLU A 249 -11.28 -16.84 -0.06
N SER A 250 -10.22 -17.55 0.37
CA SER A 250 -10.29 -18.97 0.77
C SER A 250 -11.22 -19.19 1.97
N SER A 251 -11.40 -18.15 2.78
CA SER A 251 -12.24 -18.20 3.96
C SER A 251 -13.73 -18.01 3.63
N PHE A 252 -14.08 -17.17 2.63
CA PHE A 252 -15.47 -16.86 2.25
C PHE A 252 -15.58 -16.36 0.79
N ALA A 253 -16.41 -17.01 -0.03
CA ALA A 253 -16.59 -16.70 -1.46
C ALA A 253 -17.32 -15.37 -1.79
N THR A 254 -17.54 -14.49 -0.81
CA THR A 254 -18.40 -13.29 -0.95
C THR A 254 -17.65 -11.95 -0.78
N LYS A 255 -16.31 -11.96 -0.69
CA LYS A 255 -15.54 -10.73 -0.46
C LYS A 255 -15.37 -9.91 -1.73
N TYR A 256 -15.58 -8.60 -1.61
CA TYR A 256 -15.35 -7.63 -2.69
C TYR A 256 -14.03 -6.89 -2.46
N PHE A 257 -13.15 -6.88 -3.45
CA PHE A 257 -11.85 -6.19 -3.37
C PHE A 257 -11.87 -4.88 -4.16
N TYR A 258 -11.29 -3.84 -3.55
CA TYR A 258 -11.17 -2.52 -4.14
C TYR A 258 -9.74 -2.01 -4.03
N LEU A 259 -9.18 -1.53 -5.13
CA LEU A 259 -7.89 -0.83 -5.15
C LEU A 259 -8.12 0.68 -5.07
N VAL A 260 -7.56 1.31 -4.04
CA VAL A 260 -7.67 2.75 -3.79
C VAL A 260 -6.38 3.43 -4.26
N LYS A 261 -6.48 4.26 -5.29
CA LYS A 261 -5.32 4.92 -5.93
C LYS A 261 -4.70 6.03 -5.08
N ASN A 262 -5.50 6.74 -4.30
CA ASN A 262 -5.07 7.93 -3.56
C ASN A 262 -4.89 7.67 -2.05
N GLY A 263 -4.80 6.41 -1.61
CA GLY A 263 -4.76 6.09 -0.18
C GLY A 263 -3.54 6.64 0.56
N GLN A 264 -2.46 6.95 -0.16
CA GLN A 264 -1.23 7.54 0.41
C GLN A 264 -1.45 8.88 1.14
N VAL A 265 -2.49 9.65 0.78
CA VAL A 265 -2.83 10.90 1.47
C VAL A 265 -3.88 10.72 2.57
N GLY A 266 -4.53 9.56 2.65
CA GLY A 266 -5.70 9.34 3.52
C GLY A 266 -5.40 9.58 4.99
N TRP A 267 -4.32 8.97 5.52
CA TRP A 267 -3.95 9.16 6.92
C TRP A 267 -3.47 10.59 7.22
N VAL A 268 -2.85 11.26 6.25
CA VAL A 268 -2.39 12.65 6.38
C VAL A 268 -3.59 13.59 6.45
N SER A 269 -4.58 13.42 5.59
CA SER A 269 -5.83 14.19 5.63
C SER A 269 -6.56 13.99 6.96
N ALA A 270 -6.74 12.73 7.39
CA ALA A 270 -7.37 12.44 8.66
C ALA A 270 -6.58 12.98 9.87
N TYR A 271 -5.24 13.02 9.78
CA TYR A 271 -4.39 13.61 10.81
C TYR A 271 -4.63 15.11 10.96
N VAL A 272 -4.69 15.83 9.84
CA VAL A 272 -4.98 17.27 9.82
C VAL A 272 -6.37 17.51 10.39
N ASP A 273 -7.39 16.78 9.91
CA ASP A 273 -8.77 16.91 10.37
C ASP A 273 -8.91 16.68 11.88
N GLN A 274 -8.21 15.67 12.42
CA GLN A 274 -8.22 15.41 13.87
C GLN A 274 -7.51 16.49 14.68
N THR A 275 -6.42 17.05 14.16
CA THR A 275 -5.64 18.08 14.87
C THR A 275 -6.39 19.41 14.91
N ILE A 276 -7.10 19.78 13.84
CA ILE A 276 -7.89 21.02 13.80
C ILE A 276 -9.23 20.94 14.54
N SER A 277 -9.72 19.72 14.81
CA SER A 277 -11.00 19.49 15.52
C SER A 277 -10.84 19.41 17.05
N GLN A 278 -9.61 19.47 17.56
CA GLN A 278 -9.28 19.53 18.99
C GLN A 278 -9.22 20.98 19.46
#